data_AF-A0A831T363-F1
#
_entry.id   AF-A0A831T363-F1
#
_cell.length_a   1.000
_cell.length_b   1.000
_cell.length_c   1.000
_cell.angle_alpha   90.00
_cell.angle_beta   90.00
_cell.angle_gamma   90.00
#
_symmetry.space_group_name_H-M   'P 1'
#
loop_
_entity.id
_entity.type
_entity.pdbx_description
1 polymer ?
#
loop_
_entity_poly.entity_id
_entity_poly.type
_entity_poly.pdbx_seq_one_letter_code
_entity_poly.pdbx_strand_id
1 'polypeptide(L)'
;MRKFDPEKDYYQILRVREDATQDEIDKMYRYQATKHHPDSGGNEDDMKALNEAHEILSDEETRRAYDAERKAYERSGENLHRRNEGSNESGRLRFHADLSGARSKEDFAGLFVGAAICFGLGLPFLLLVESQWMFFLWPLRILAIGLLGFGLYLAHAAFKVRQRYTMNRTGRRSRIRIVIGEAVFWLIVFASGYFIYAIFRAI
;
A
#
# COMPACT_ATOMS: atom_id res chain seq x y z
N MET A 1 -26.62 8.03 -31.63
CA MET A 1 -25.65 8.18 -30.53
C MET A 1 -25.49 6.82 -29.88
N ARG A 2 -24.26 6.33 -29.71
CA ARG A 2 -24.02 5.14 -28.88
C ARG A 2 -24.52 5.45 -27.47
N LYS A 3 -25.34 4.57 -26.90
CA LYS A 3 -25.89 4.75 -25.55
C LYS A 3 -24.89 4.36 -24.46
N PHE A 4 -23.81 3.70 -24.84
CA PHE A 4 -22.79 3.15 -23.96
C PHE A 4 -21.44 3.14 -24.66
N ASP A 5 -20.37 3.07 -23.89
CA ASP A 5 -18.98 3.09 -24.35
C ASP A 5 -18.39 1.67 -24.28
N PRO A 6 -18.11 1.01 -25.42
CA PRO A 6 -17.58 -0.36 -25.42
C PRO A 6 -16.13 -0.47 -24.90
N GLU A 7 -15.43 0.66 -24.70
CA GLU A 7 -14.10 0.68 -24.10
C GLU A 7 -14.15 0.63 -22.56
N LYS A 8 -15.28 1.06 -21.95
CA LYS A 8 -15.46 1.05 -20.49
C LYS A 8 -16.00 -0.29 -20.02
N ASP A 9 -15.39 -0.85 -18.98
CA ASP A 9 -15.88 -2.07 -18.34
C ASP A 9 -16.89 -1.77 -17.22
N TYR A 10 -18.18 -1.76 -17.56
CA TYR A 10 -19.27 -1.52 -16.59
C TYR A 10 -19.35 -2.57 -15.47
N TYR A 11 -18.93 -3.82 -15.70
CA TYR A 11 -18.89 -4.85 -14.66
C TYR A 11 -17.83 -4.51 -13.61
N GLN A 12 -16.67 -4.03 -14.05
CA GLN A 12 -15.60 -3.57 -13.14
C GLN A 12 -16.01 -2.33 -12.34
N ILE A 13 -16.72 -1.38 -12.96
CA ILE A 13 -17.21 -0.16 -12.29
C ILE A 13 -18.13 -0.54 -11.11
N LEU A 14 -19.06 -1.46 -11.32
CA LEU A 14 -19.96 -1.97 -10.28
C LEU A 14 -19.31 -3.04 -9.37
N ARG A 15 -18.09 -3.47 -9.67
CA ARG A 15 -17.33 -4.54 -8.99
C ARG A 15 -18.11 -5.85 -8.91
N VAL A 16 -18.82 -6.17 -9.98
CA VAL A 16 -19.56 -7.42 -10.15
C VAL A 16 -18.87 -8.26 -11.22
N ARG A 17 -19.14 -9.56 -11.19
CA ARG A 17 -18.68 -10.45 -12.25
C ARG A 17 -19.65 -10.42 -13.43
N GLU A 18 -19.19 -10.83 -14.61
CA GLU A 18 -20.01 -10.91 -15.83
C GLU A 18 -21.18 -11.90 -15.69
N ASP A 19 -21.06 -12.89 -14.79
CA ASP A 19 -22.10 -13.87 -14.44
C ASP A 19 -23.04 -13.40 -13.32
N ALA A 20 -22.90 -12.15 -12.85
CA ALA A 20 -23.75 -11.63 -11.78
C ALA A 20 -25.22 -11.56 -12.19
N THR A 21 -26.07 -11.88 -11.22
CA THR A 21 -27.54 -11.77 -11.33
C THR A 21 -28.00 -10.32 -11.19
N GLN A 22 -29.20 -10.01 -11.68
CA GLN A 22 -29.77 -8.64 -11.55
C GLN A 22 -29.85 -8.19 -10.08
N ASP A 23 -30.27 -9.08 -9.18
CA ASP A 23 -30.32 -8.79 -7.74
C ASP A 23 -28.95 -8.42 -7.16
N GLU A 24 -27.88 -9.06 -7.63
CA GLU A 24 -26.51 -8.76 -7.20
C GLU A 24 -26.03 -7.41 -7.75
N ILE A 25 -26.36 -7.11 -9.01
CA ILE A 25 -26.07 -5.82 -9.65
C ILE A 25 -26.73 -4.68 -8.87
N ASP A 26 -28.02 -4.80 -8.56
CA ASP A 26 -28.79 -3.80 -7.80
C ASP A 26 -28.29 -3.64 -6.35
N LYS A 27 -27.87 -4.74 -5.73
CA LYS A 27 -27.32 -4.71 -4.37
C LYS A 27 -25.95 -4.01 -4.35
N MET A 28 -25.09 -4.32 -5.31
CA MET A 28 -23.76 -3.74 -5.40
C MET A 28 -23.80 -2.27 -5.81
N TYR A 29 -24.71 -1.89 -6.71
CA TYR A 29 -24.97 -0.49 -7.04
C TYR A 29 -25.35 0.32 -5.79
N ARG A 30 -26.33 -0.12 -5.01
CA ARG A 30 -26.74 0.58 -3.77
C ARG A 30 -25.61 0.71 -2.76
N TYR A 31 -24.80 -0.34 -2.61
CA TYR A 31 -23.64 -0.33 -1.73
C TYR A 31 -22.59 0.70 -2.18
N GLN A 32 -22.25 0.70 -3.48
CA GLN A 32 -21.25 1.61 -4.05
C GLN A 32 -21.75 3.05 -4.09
N ALA A 33 -23.02 3.29 -4.43
CA ALA A 33 -23.64 4.60 -4.43
C ALA A 33 -23.62 5.26 -3.03
N THR A 34 -23.85 4.48 -1.97
CA THR A 34 -23.75 5.00 -0.59
C THR A 34 -22.32 5.42 -0.24
N LYS A 35 -21.33 4.68 -0.73
CA LYS A 35 -19.91 4.93 -0.46
C LYS A 35 -19.35 6.11 -1.27
N HIS A 36 -19.80 6.28 -2.50
CA HIS A 36 -19.37 7.34 -3.42
C HIS A 36 -20.32 8.55 -3.44
N HIS A 37 -21.26 8.64 -2.49
CA HIS A 37 -22.19 9.77 -2.41
C HIS A 37 -21.43 11.09 -2.18
N PRO A 38 -21.80 12.19 -2.87
CA PRO A 38 -21.13 13.49 -2.73
C PRO A 38 -21.16 14.02 -1.28
N ASP A 39 -22.25 13.76 -0.54
CA ASP A 39 -22.34 14.15 0.89
C ASP A 39 -21.35 13.41 1.80
N SER A 40 -20.84 12.25 1.36
CA SER A 40 -19.82 11.45 2.07
C SER A 40 -18.39 11.75 1.60
N GLY A 41 -18.21 12.75 0.72
CA GLY A 41 -16.92 13.12 0.14
C GLY A 41 -16.51 12.30 -1.10
N GLY A 42 -17.47 11.69 -1.80
CA GLY A 42 -17.24 11.01 -3.08
C GLY A 42 -17.16 11.98 -4.27
N ASN A 43 -16.53 11.54 -5.37
CA ASN A 43 -16.45 12.32 -6.61
C ASN A 43 -17.73 12.17 -7.45
N GLU A 44 -18.18 13.27 -8.05
CA GLU A 44 -19.36 13.29 -8.94
C GLU A 44 -19.15 12.40 -10.18
N ASP A 45 -17.92 12.34 -10.71
CA ASP A 45 -17.58 11.52 -11.87
C ASP A 45 -17.72 10.02 -11.58
N ASP A 46 -17.35 9.57 -10.37
CA ASP A 46 -17.47 8.18 -9.94
C ASP A 46 -18.94 7.78 -9.82
N MET A 47 -19.76 8.67 -9.27
CA MET A 47 -21.21 8.45 -9.16
C MET A 47 -21.87 8.41 -10.53
N LYS A 48 -21.44 9.26 -11.46
CA LYS A 48 -21.94 9.27 -12.84
C LYS A 48 -21.60 7.98 -13.56
N ALA A 49 -20.37 7.46 -13.40
CA ALA A 49 -19.97 6.18 -13.96
C ALA A 49 -20.75 5.00 -13.36
N LEU A 50 -21.02 5.02 -12.05
CA LEU A 50 -21.84 4.01 -11.38
C LEU A 50 -23.29 3.99 -11.89
N ASN A 51 -23.87 5.17 -12.09
CA ASN A 51 -25.22 5.31 -12.65
C ASN A 51 -25.29 4.80 -14.09
N GLU A 52 -24.31 5.17 -14.92
CA GLU A 52 -24.19 4.70 -16.31
C GLU A 52 -24.06 3.17 -16.36
N ALA A 53 -23.20 2.59 -15.51
CA ALA A 53 -23.03 1.14 -15.41
C ALA A 53 -24.32 0.43 -15.00
N HIS A 54 -25.06 0.98 -14.02
CA HIS A 54 -26.32 0.41 -13.56
C HIS A 54 -27.41 0.50 -14.63
N GLU A 55 -27.51 1.62 -15.35
CA GLU A 55 -28.49 1.80 -16.44
C GLU A 55 -28.30 0.75 -17.56
N ILE A 56 -27.06 0.40 -17.87
CA ILE A 56 -26.73 -0.58 -18.93
C ILE A 56 -26.80 -2.03 -18.45
N LEU A 57 -26.49 -2.31 -17.18
CA LEU A 57 -26.45 -3.68 -16.66
C LEU A 57 -27.74 -4.13 -15.96
N SER A 58 -28.63 -3.19 -15.59
CA SER A 58 -29.89 -3.50 -14.90
C SER A 58 -30.91 -4.19 -15.81
N ASP A 59 -30.99 -3.79 -17.07
CA ASP A 59 -31.91 -4.37 -18.04
C ASP A 59 -31.23 -5.40 -18.95
N GLU A 60 -31.89 -6.54 -19.15
CA GLU A 60 -31.34 -7.67 -19.89
C GLU A 60 -31.14 -7.38 -21.38
N GLU A 61 -31.99 -6.53 -21.99
CA GLU A 61 -31.86 -6.15 -23.39
C GLU A 61 -30.64 -5.25 -23.59
N THR A 62 -30.47 -4.25 -22.73
CA THR A 62 -29.33 -3.33 -22.77
C THR A 62 -28.00 -4.01 -22.44
N ARG A 63 -27.98 -4.92 -21.46
CA ARG A 63 -26.81 -5.75 -21.11
C ARG A 63 -26.34 -6.59 -22.29
N ARG A 64 -27.27 -7.26 -22.99
CA ARG A 64 -26.95 -8.06 -24.18
C ARG A 64 -26.40 -7.23 -25.32
N ALA A 65 -26.95 -6.03 -25.53
CA ALA A 65 -26.46 -5.10 -26.55
C ALA A 65 -25.01 -4.66 -26.24
N TYR A 66 -24.74 -4.33 -24.98
CA TYR A 66 -23.39 -4.00 -24.51
C TYR A 66 -22.40 -5.16 -24.71
N ASP A 67 -22.75 -6.37 -24.28
CA ASP A 67 -21.91 -7.56 -24.41
C ASP A 67 -21.58 -7.88 -25.89
N ALA A 68 -22.54 -7.66 -26.79
CA ALA A 68 -22.34 -7.86 -28.22
C ALA A 68 -21.37 -6.84 -28.83
N GLU A 69 -21.50 -5.55 -28.47
CA GLU A 69 -20.60 -4.50 -28.98
C GLU A 69 -19.20 -4.62 -28.36
N ARG A 70 -19.08 -4.94 -27.07
CA ARG A 70 -17.80 -5.18 -26.40
C ARG A 70 -17.02 -6.32 -27.08
N LYS A 71 -17.67 -7.45 -27.38
CA LYS A 71 -17.03 -8.56 -28.13
C LYS A 71 -16.61 -8.17 -29.55
N ALA A 72 -17.38 -7.30 -30.20
CA ALA A 72 -17.02 -6.78 -31.53
C ALA A 72 -15.80 -5.86 -31.45
N TYR A 73 -15.71 -5.03 -30.40
CA TYR A 73 -14.57 -4.17 -30.12
C TYR A 73 -13.30 -4.99 -29.83
N GLU A 74 -13.38 -5.99 -28.95
CA GLU A 74 -12.27 -6.90 -28.64
C GLU A 74 -11.75 -7.61 -29.90
N ARG A 75 -12.66 -8.10 -30.75
CA ARG A 75 -12.30 -8.71 -32.05
C ARG A 75 -11.64 -7.72 -33.01
N SER A 76 -12.01 -6.45 -32.97
CA SER A 76 -11.37 -5.42 -33.79
C SER A 76 -9.92 -5.12 -33.34
N GLY A 77 -9.67 -5.12 -32.03
CA GLY A 77 -8.32 -4.99 -31.46
C GLY A 77 -7.41 -6.19 -31.75
N GLU A 78 -7.96 -7.40 -31.71
CA GLU A 78 -7.21 -8.64 -32.03
C GLU A 78 -6.76 -8.69 -33.50
N ASN A 79 -7.56 -8.17 -34.43
CA ASN A 79 -7.20 -8.10 -35.85
C ASN A 79 -6.05 -7.12 -36.14
N LEU A 80 -5.89 -6.08 -35.32
CA LEU A 80 -4.74 -5.17 -35.41
C LEU A 80 -3.44 -5.85 -34.92
N HIS A 81 -3.52 -6.68 -33.87
CA HIS A 81 -2.37 -7.48 -33.42
C HIS A 81 -2.02 -8.63 -34.37
N ARG A 82 -3.00 -9.37 -34.90
CA ARG A 82 -2.77 -10.49 -35.82
C ARG A 82 -2.16 -10.07 -37.15
N ARG A 83 -2.41 -8.83 -37.63
CA ARG A 83 -1.76 -8.29 -38.84
C ARG A 83 -0.26 -8.06 -38.68
N ASN A 84 0.24 -7.94 -37.45
CA ASN A 84 1.66 -7.64 -37.16
C ASN A 84 2.50 -8.89 -36.83
N GLU A 85 1.88 -10.06 -36.64
CA GLU A 85 2.59 -11.33 -36.31
C GLU A 85 2.88 -12.22 -37.54
N GLY A 86 2.34 -11.90 -38.72
CA GLY A 86 2.49 -12.71 -39.94
C GLY A 86 3.75 -12.47 -40.77
N SER A 87 4.70 -11.63 -40.32
CA SER A 87 5.88 -11.22 -41.11
C SER A 87 7.24 -11.49 -40.45
N ASN A 88 7.28 -12.20 -39.31
CA ASN A 88 8.47 -12.24 -38.44
C ASN A 88 9.05 -13.64 -38.14
N GLU A 89 8.97 -14.60 -39.07
CA GLU A 89 9.71 -15.87 -38.94
C GLU A 89 11.18 -15.82 -39.42
N SER A 90 11.64 -14.71 -40.02
CA SER A 90 13.04 -14.57 -40.49
C SER A 90 13.95 -13.71 -39.59
N GLY A 91 13.43 -13.16 -38.48
CA GLY A 91 14.11 -12.13 -37.68
C GLY A 91 14.76 -12.58 -36.36
N ARG A 92 14.66 -13.84 -35.96
CA ARG A 92 15.13 -14.32 -34.63
C ARG A 92 16.65 -14.41 -34.48
N LEU A 93 17.44 -14.05 -35.49
CA LEU A 93 18.91 -14.14 -35.48
C LEU A 93 19.62 -12.77 -35.54
N ARG A 94 18.92 -11.66 -35.29
CA ARG A 94 19.52 -10.32 -35.10
C ARG A 94 19.20 -9.73 -33.73
N PHE A 95 19.26 -10.57 -32.70
CA PHE A 95 19.52 -10.11 -31.34
C PHE A 95 21.00 -9.72 -31.27
N HIS A 96 21.37 -8.56 -31.82
CA HIS A 96 22.57 -7.77 -31.51
C HIS A 96 22.82 -6.75 -32.63
N ALA A 97 23.08 -5.51 -32.20
CA ALA A 97 23.42 -4.31 -32.97
C ALA A 97 22.24 -3.50 -33.52
N ASP A 98 21.99 -2.36 -32.87
CA ASP A 98 22.08 -0.97 -33.41
C ASP A 98 21.01 -0.12 -32.67
N LEU A 99 21.25 0.64 -31.60
CA LEU A 99 22.26 1.68 -31.32
C LEU A 99 22.58 2.63 -32.49
N SER A 100 21.66 2.88 -33.40
CA SER A 100 21.65 4.12 -34.17
C SER A 100 20.33 4.31 -34.92
N GLY A 101 19.88 5.57 -35.03
CA GLY A 101 18.89 5.94 -36.05
C GLY A 101 17.65 6.64 -35.54
N ALA A 102 17.83 7.77 -34.86
CA ALA A 102 16.77 8.76 -34.64
C ALA A 102 16.09 9.18 -35.95
N ARG A 103 14.75 9.18 -35.99
CA ARG A 103 13.99 10.11 -36.84
C ARG A 103 12.51 10.25 -36.46
N SER A 104 12.20 11.10 -35.47
CA SER A 104 11.04 11.99 -35.51
C SER A 104 11.14 13.06 -34.44
N LYS A 105 10.73 14.31 -34.75
CA LYS A 105 10.67 15.41 -33.77
C LYS A 105 9.61 15.17 -32.69
N GLU A 106 8.78 14.15 -32.85
CA GLU A 106 7.65 13.83 -31.97
C GLU A 106 8.02 12.79 -30.90
N ASP A 107 9.07 11.98 -31.13
CA ASP A 107 9.59 11.03 -30.15
C ASP A 107 10.46 11.70 -29.07
N PHE A 108 11.13 12.81 -29.44
CA PHE A 108 11.87 13.62 -28.48
C PHE A 108 10.94 14.20 -27.42
N ALA A 109 9.75 14.68 -27.82
CA ALA A 109 8.77 15.18 -26.88
C ALA A 109 8.32 14.07 -25.91
N GLY A 110 8.07 12.85 -26.39
CA GLY A 110 7.73 11.71 -25.54
C GLY A 110 8.85 11.33 -24.56
N LEU A 111 10.11 11.35 -25.00
CA LEU A 111 11.26 11.05 -24.15
C LEU A 111 11.49 12.15 -23.09
N PHE A 112 11.34 13.42 -23.45
CA PHE A 112 11.45 14.54 -22.51
C PHE A 112 10.28 14.60 -21.53
N VAL A 113 9.05 14.31 -21.97
CA VAL A 113 7.87 14.25 -21.10
C VAL A 113 7.97 13.06 -20.14
N GLY A 114 8.39 11.89 -20.64
CA GLY A 114 8.66 10.72 -19.81
C GLY A 114 9.74 10.98 -18.76
N ALA A 115 10.86 11.60 -19.16
CA ALA A 115 11.92 11.99 -18.24
C ALA A 115 11.43 13.05 -17.23
N ALA A 116 10.69 14.07 -17.66
CA ALA A 116 10.16 15.11 -16.77
C ALA A 116 9.14 14.57 -15.76
N ILE A 117 8.32 13.59 -16.13
CA ILE A 117 7.39 12.90 -15.21
C ILE A 117 8.15 12.01 -14.24
N CYS A 118 9.15 11.25 -14.73
CA CYS A 118 9.95 10.37 -13.90
C CYS A 118 10.79 11.15 -12.87
N PHE A 119 11.41 12.26 -13.27
CA PHE A 119 12.14 13.13 -12.36
C PHE A 119 11.23 14.03 -11.53
N GLY A 120 10.08 14.49 -12.07
CA GLY A 120 9.18 15.42 -11.40
C GLY A 120 8.23 14.79 -10.38
N LEU A 121 7.83 13.52 -10.59
CA LEU A 121 6.98 12.78 -9.64
C LEU A 121 7.76 11.68 -8.91
N GLY A 122 8.66 10.98 -9.61
CA GLY A 122 9.42 9.87 -9.04
C GLY A 122 10.49 10.32 -8.05
N LEU A 123 11.22 11.40 -8.35
CA LEU A 123 12.28 11.91 -7.48
C LEU A 123 11.74 12.49 -6.16
N PRO A 124 10.65 13.30 -6.14
CA PRO A 124 10.05 13.70 -4.86
C PRO A 124 9.33 12.56 -4.15
N PHE A 125 8.85 11.50 -4.82
CA PHE A 125 8.30 10.31 -4.15
C PHE A 125 9.37 9.47 -3.46
N LEU A 126 10.55 9.31 -4.09
CA LEU A 126 11.73 8.70 -3.48
C LEU A 126 12.26 9.55 -2.32
N LEU A 127 12.32 10.87 -2.50
CA LEU A 127 12.66 11.79 -1.41
C LEU A 127 11.56 11.88 -0.35
N LEU A 128 10.28 11.61 -0.64
CA LEU A 128 9.22 11.53 0.36
C LEU A 128 9.40 10.32 1.25
N VAL A 129 9.81 9.18 0.68
CA VAL A 129 10.14 7.96 1.43
C VAL A 129 11.37 8.17 2.32
N GLU A 130 12.38 8.90 1.87
CA GLU A 130 13.57 9.20 2.68
C GLU A 130 13.39 10.39 3.64
N SER A 131 12.55 11.37 3.31
CA SER A 131 12.37 12.63 4.05
C SER A 131 11.16 12.62 4.98
N GLN A 132 10.19 11.72 4.80
CA GLN A 132 9.18 11.42 5.83
C GLN A 132 9.75 10.44 6.86
N TRP A 133 10.81 10.90 7.52
CA TRP A 133 11.09 10.55 8.90
C TRP A 133 9.83 10.73 9.74
N MET A 134 9.06 9.66 9.92
CA MET A 134 8.46 9.21 11.18
C MET A 134 7.90 10.27 12.16
N PHE A 135 7.44 11.44 11.72
CA PHE A 135 6.88 12.45 12.63
C PHE A 135 5.62 11.90 13.31
N PHE A 136 4.83 11.12 12.57
CA PHE A 136 3.62 10.47 13.07
C PHE A 136 3.87 9.28 14.02
N LEU A 137 5.06 8.67 14.01
CA LEU A 137 5.39 7.51 14.87
C LEU A 137 5.98 7.91 16.23
N TRP A 138 6.25 9.20 16.44
CA TRP A 138 6.77 9.71 17.71
C TRP A 138 5.90 9.36 18.93
N PRO A 139 4.54 9.42 18.88
CA PRO A 139 3.69 8.94 19.97
C PRO A 139 3.89 7.46 20.29
N LEU A 140 4.11 6.63 19.28
CA LEU A 140 4.37 5.19 19.44
C LEU A 140 5.73 4.95 20.12
N ARG A 141 6.74 5.75 19.78
CA ARG A 141 8.07 5.70 20.42
C ARG A 141 8.02 6.14 21.88
N ILE A 142 7.26 7.20 22.20
CA ILE A 142 7.02 7.61 23.59
C ILE A 142 6.30 6.51 24.37
N LEU A 143 5.27 5.90 23.77
CA LEU A 143 4.54 4.80 24.39
C LEU A 143 5.45 3.58 24.63
N ALA A 144 6.33 3.24 23.68
CA ALA A 144 7.30 2.17 23.84
C ALA A 144 8.31 2.44 24.98
N ILE A 145 8.85 3.66 25.06
CA ILE A 145 9.73 4.07 26.17
C ILE A 145 8.99 4.03 27.50
N GLY A 146 7.74 4.49 27.53
CA GLY A 146 6.88 4.43 28.71
C GLY A 146 6.61 3.00 29.17
N LEU A 147 6.34 2.08 28.24
CA LEU A 147 6.10 0.67 28.55
C LEU A 147 7.35 -0.04 29.08
N LEU A 148 8.53 0.25 28.49
CA LEU A 148 9.81 -0.26 28.97
C LEU A 148 10.13 0.26 30.37
N GLY A 149 9.95 1.57 30.60
CA GLY A 149 10.16 2.19 31.91
C GLY A 149 9.19 1.64 32.97
N PHE A 150 7.92 1.49 32.63
CA PHE A 150 6.90 0.93 33.52
C PHE A 150 7.17 -0.55 33.83
N GLY A 151 7.55 -1.35 32.83
CA GLY A 151 7.95 -2.74 33.04
C GLY A 151 9.17 -2.88 33.95
N LEU A 152 10.18 -2.01 33.77
CA LEU A 152 11.37 -1.98 34.63
C LEU A 152 11.03 -1.53 36.06
N TYR A 153 10.11 -0.56 36.20
CA TYR A 153 9.58 -0.12 37.49
C TYR A 153 8.85 -1.25 38.23
N LEU A 154 7.99 -2.01 37.54
CA LEU A 154 7.33 -3.18 38.12
C LEU A 154 8.32 -4.27 38.52
N ALA A 155 9.33 -4.55 37.68
CA ALA A 155 10.38 -5.52 38.01
C ALA A 155 11.15 -5.08 39.28
N HIS A 156 11.49 -3.80 39.38
CA HIS A 156 12.14 -3.24 40.56
C HIS A 156 11.24 -3.27 41.80
N ALA A 157 9.95 -2.95 41.65
CA ALA A 157 8.98 -3.00 42.74
C ALA A 157 8.78 -4.43 43.25
N ALA A 158 8.64 -5.41 42.36
CA ALA A 158 8.54 -6.83 42.70
C ALA A 158 9.80 -7.33 43.43
N PHE A 159 10.98 -6.91 42.98
CA PHE A 159 12.25 -7.21 43.64
C PHE A 159 12.29 -6.62 45.06
N LYS A 160 11.90 -5.35 45.24
CA LYS A 160 11.81 -4.71 46.58
C LYS A 160 10.79 -5.38 47.50
N VAL A 161 9.62 -5.78 46.99
CA VAL A 161 8.60 -6.50 47.78
C VAL A 161 9.16 -7.85 48.24
N ARG A 162 9.83 -8.60 47.35
CA ARG A 162 10.49 -9.87 47.69
C ARG A 162 11.61 -9.67 48.73
N GLN A 163 12.37 -8.58 48.64
CA GLN A 163 13.40 -8.25 49.62
C GLN A 163 12.83 -7.95 51.01
N ARG A 164 11.67 -7.28 51.13
CA ARG A 164 11.04 -6.96 52.43
C ARG A 164 10.67 -8.20 53.24
N TYR A 165 10.27 -9.29 52.59
CA TYR A 165 10.01 -10.57 53.28
C TYR A 165 11.26 -11.17 53.94
N THR A 166 12.45 -10.94 53.36
CA THR A 166 13.72 -11.48 53.88
C THR A 166 14.36 -10.60 54.96
N MET A 167 13.94 -9.33 55.06
CA MET A 167 14.53 -8.34 55.97
C MET A 167 14.13 -8.52 57.44
N ASN A 168 12.96 -9.12 57.73
CA ASN A 168 12.47 -9.24 59.10
C ASN A 168 13.23 -10.27 59.97
N ARG A 169 14.28 -10.91 59.43
CA ARG A 169 15.04 -11.99 60.10
C ARG A 169 16.56 -11.83 60.13
N THR A 170 17.15 -10.75 59.57
CA THR A 170 18.61 -10.75 59.27
C THR A 170 19.38 -9.48 59.67
N GLY A 171 20.61 -9.67 60.20
CA GLY A 171 21.51 -8.62 60.70
C GLY A 171 22.40 -7.95 59.63
N ARG A 172 23.15 -6.90 60.01
CA ARG A 172 23.90 -5.93 59.16
C ARG A 172 24.60 -6.48 57.90
N ARG A 173 25.09 -7.74 57.91
CA ARG A 173 25.71 -8.40 56.73
C ARG A 173 24.72 -8.73 55.60
N SER A 174 23.45 -8.97 55.89
CA SER A 174 22.42 -9.24 54.85
C SER A 174 22.04 -7.98 54.08
N ARG A 175 22.07 -6.80 54.72
CA ARG A 175 21.82 -5.51 54.05
C ARG A 175 22.83 -5.25 52.94
N ILE A 176 24.10 -5.61 53.14
CA ILE A 176 25.14 -5.44 52.12
C ILE A 176 24.85 -6.32 50.89
N ARG A 177 24.42 -7.57 51.09
CA ARG A 177 24.05 -8.47 49.98
C ARG A 177 22.86 -7.97 49.16
N ILE A 178 21.90 -7.33 49.83
CA ILE A 178 20.72 -6.71 49.21
C ILE A 178 21.14 -5.53 48.34
N VAL A 179 21.99 -4.65 48.87
CA VAL A 179 22.53 -3.49 48.13
C VAL A 179 23.38 -3.93 46.93
N ILE A 180 24.20 -4.97 47.09
CA ILE A 180 24.97 -5.55 45.98
C ILE A 180 24.03 -6.11 44.91
N GLY A 181 22.94 -6.80 45.29
CA GLY A 181 21.95 -7.31 44.34
C GLY A 181 21.25 -6.20 43.55
N GLU A 182 20.92 -5.08 44.20
CA GLU A 182 20.37 -3.90 43.53
C GLU A 182 21.38 -3.25 42.59
N ALA A 183 22.65 -3.14 43.00
CA ALA A 183 23.72 -2.62 42.15
C ALA A 183 23.96 -3.49 40.91
N VAL A 184 23.98 -4.82 41.06
CA VAL A 184 24.13 -5.76 39.95
C VAL A 184 22.95 -5.69 38.98
N PHE A 185 21.72 -5.58 39.50
CA PHE A 185 20.53 -5.41 38.67
C PHE A 185 20.63 -4.15 37.77
N TRP A 186 20.96 -3.00 38.36
CA TRP A 186 21.12 -1.77 37.59
C TRP A 186 22.29 -1.85 36.60
N LEU A 187 23.41 -2.47 36.98
CA LEU A 187 24.55 -2.67 36.09
C LEU A 187 24.15 -3.46 34.84
N ILE A 188 23.41 -4.56 34.99
CA ILE A 188 22.91 -5.37 33.87
C ILE A 188 21.97 -4.55 32.97
N VAL A 189 21.05 -3.78 33.56
CA VAL A 189 20.12 -2.92 32.80
C VAL A 189 20.89 -1.87 32.00
N PHE A 190 21.80 -1.12 32.63
CA PHE A 190 22.60 -0.12 31.94
C PHE A 190 23.52 -0.72 30.87
N ALA A 191 24.12 -1.89 31.14
CA ALA A 191 24.96 -2.60 30.17
C ALA A 191 24.14 -3.05 28.94
N SER A 192 22.93 -3.58 29.14
CA SER A 192 22.04 -3.97 28.04
C SER A 192 21.59 -2.76 27.19
N GLY A 193 21.27 -1.63 27.83
CA GLY A 193 20.93 -0.39 27.13
C GLY A 193 22.11 0.19 26.35
N TYR A 194 23.30 0.19 26.94
CA TYR A 194 24.54 0.64 26.29
C TYR A 194 24.93 -0.25 25.10
N PHE A 195 24.75 -1.56 25.21
CA PHE A 195 25.00 -2.51 24.11
C PHE A 195 24.10 -2.24 22.91
N ILE A 196 22.80 -2.01 23.14
CA ILE A 196 21.85 -1.64 22.08
C ILE A 196 22.26 -0.29 21.46
N TYR A 197 22.59 0.71 22.27
CA TYR A 197 23.08 2.00 21.79
C TYR A 197 24.36 1.88 20.94
N ALA A 198 25.30 1.03 21.35
CA ALA A 198 26.54 0.80 20.61
C ALA A 198 26.29 0.13 19.24
N ILE A 199 25.34 -0.80 19.15
CA ILE A 199 24.93 -1.43 17.87
C ILE A 199 24.34 -0.38 16.93
N PHE A 200 23.39 0.42 17.41
CA PHE A 200 22.76 1.46 16.58
C PHE A 200 23.73 2.58 16.14
N ARG A 201 24.85 2.77 16.86
CA ARG A 201 25.90 3.71 16.47
C ARG A 201 26.89 3.12 15.46
N ALA A 202 27.02 1.80 15.41
CA ALA A 202 27.97 1.11 14.55
C ALA A 202 27.39 0.78 13.16
N ILE A 203 26.06 0.77 13.03
CA ILE A 203 25.30 0.69 11.77
C ILE A 203 25.17 2.10 11.20
#